data_AF-A0A837HQ79-F1
#
_entry.id   AF-A0A837HQ79-F1
#
_cell.length_a   1.000
_cell.length_b   1.000
_cell.length_c   1.000
_cell.angle_alpha   90.00
_cell.angle_beta   90.00
_cell.angle_gamma   90.00
#
_symmetry.space_group_name_H-M   'P 1'
#
loop_
_entity.id
_entity.type
_entity.pdbx_description
1 polymer ?
#
loop_
_entity_poly.entity_id
_entity_poly.type
_entity_poly.pdbx_seq_one_letter_code
_entity_poly.pdbx_strand_id
1 'polypeptide(L)' 'SQVIPEIRIFIGGESPVRGASDETIMCAKYPLPRRVTGSLTLIGPTRMDYEKNLALIKYTVYYLTQHNN' A
#
# COMPACT_ATOMS: atom_id res chain seq x y z
N SER A 1 -15.80 -1.37 -13.53
CA SER A 1 -15.26 -0.09 -13.02
C SER A 1 -13.90 -0.35 -12.42
N GLN A 2 -12.90 0.51 -12.69
CA GLN A 2 -11.57 0.35 -12.09
C GLN A 2 -11.69 0.51 -10.57
N VAL A 3 -11.33 -0.53 -9.82
CA VAL A 3 -11.29 -0.45 -8.35
C VAL A 3 -10.06 0.40 -8.01
N ILE A 4 -10.29 1.62 -7.52
CA ILE A 4 -9.22 2.47 -6.98
C ILE A 4 -9.02 2.04 -5.53
N PRO A 5 -7.86 1.50 -5.15
CA PRO A 5 -7.66 1.07 -3.77
C PRO A 5 -7.56 2.29 -2.85
N GLU A 6 -8.14 2.17 -1.66
CA GLU A 6 -7.83 3.06 -0.55
C GLU A 6 -6.38 2.82 -0.14
N ILE A 7 -5.55 3.87 -0.21
CA ILE A 7 -4.14 3.83 0.19
C ILE A 7 -4.01 4.70 1.43
N ARG A 8 -3.60 4.10 2.55
CA ARG A 8 -3.25 4.80 3.77
C ARG A 8 -1.75 5.05 3.80
N ILE A 9 -1.36 6.27 4.15
CA ILE A 9 0.03 6.69 4.14
C ILE A 9 0.34 7.26 5.51
N PHE A 10 1.47 6.82 6.08
CA PHE A 10 2.02 7.34 7.32
C PHE A 10 3.42 7.84 7.01
N ILE A 11 3.73 9.08 7.37
CA ILE A 11 5.02 9.70 7.07
C ILE A 11 5.78 9.95 8.37
N GLY A 12 6.91 9.27 8.53
CA GLY A 12 7.79 9.41 9.68
C GLY A 12 7.07 9.23 11.02
N GLY A 13 7.04 10.29 11.84
CA GLY A 13 6.42 10.28 13.16
C GLY A 13 4.91 10.04 13.21
N GLU A 14 4.20 10.10 12.06
CA GLU A 14 2.78 9.72 11.97
C GLU A 14 2.57 8.20 12.09
N SER A 15 3.65 7.41 11.90
CA SER A 15 3.58 5.96 11.90
C SER A 15 3.13 5.41 13.26
N PRO A 16 2.07 4.56 13.30
CA PRO A 16 1.68 3.85 14.51
C PRO A 16 2.65 2.70 14.83
N VAL A 17 3.62 2.42 13.95
CA VAL A 17 4.59 1.32 14.10
C VAL A 17 5.82 1.83 14.84
N ARG A 18 6.09 1.26 16.01
CA ARG A 18 7.31 1.56 16.79
C ARG A 18 8.56 1.30 15.95
N GLY A 19 9.46 2.28 15.93
CA GLY A 19 10.74 2.19 15.21
C GLY A 19 10.66 2.57 13.72
N ALA A 20 9.50 2.98 13.21
CA ALA A 20 9.33 3.41 11.83
C ALA A 20 9.20 4.96 11.71
N SER A 21 9.75 5.70 12.66
CA SER A 21 9.66 7.17 12.71
C SER A 21 10.44 7.89 11.61
N ASP A 22 11.36 7.19 10.93
CA ASP A 22 12.16 7.71 9.81
C ASP A 22 11.71 7.13 8.45
N GLU A 23 10.60 6.39 8.46
CA GLU A 23 10.07 5.68 7.30
C GLU A 23 8.73 6.27 6.86
N THR A 24 8.42 6.14 5.59
CA THR A 24 7.08 6.28 5.04
C THR A 24 6.49 4.88 4.85
N ILE A 25 5.26 4.69 5.32
CA ILE A 25 4.50 3.46 5.19
C ILE A 25 3.28 3.72 4.32
N MET A 26 3.19 3.06 3.17
CA MET A 26 2.01 3.08 2.30
C MET A 26 1.31 1.72 2.33
N CYS A 27 0.06 1.69 2.77
CA CYS A 27 -0.73 0.48 2.97
C CYS A 27 -1.97 0.47 2.07
N ALA A 28 -2.18 -0.62 1.35
CA ALA A 28 -3.40 -0.87 0.59
C ALA A 28 -3.99 -2.23 0.93
N LYS A 29 -5.31 -2.35 0.78
CA LYS A 29 -6.04 -3.61 0.91
C LYS A 29 -6.54 -4.06 -0.46
N TYR A 30 -6.59 -5.36 -0.68
CA TYR A 30 -7.09 -5.95 -1.92
C TYR A 30 -7.86 -7.25 -1.64
N PRO A 31 -8.87 -7.60 -2.44
CA PRO A 31 -9.63 -8.82 -2.24
C PRO A 31 -8.84 -10.06 -2.65
N LEU A 32 -9.10 -11.15 -1.93
CA LEU A 32 -8.66 -12.52 -2.21
C LEU A 32 -9.90 -13.43 -2.33
N PRO A 33 -9.75 -14.67 -2.84
CA PRO A 33 -10.82 -15.65 -2.84
C PRO A 33 -11.46 -15.84 -1.46
N ARG A 34 -12.68 -16.37 -1.46
CA ARG A 34 -13.41 -16.74 -0.23
C ARG A 34 -13.66 -15.57 0.72
N ARG A 35 -13.79 -14.35 0.18
CA ARG A 35 -14.04 -13.10 0.93
C ARG A 35 -12.92 -12.77 1.92
N VAL A 36 -11.70 -13.22 1.64
CA VAL A 36 -10.51 -12.84 2.41
C VAL A 36 -9.98 -11.51 1.88
N THR A 37 -9.34 -10.71 2.74
CA THR A 37 -8.71 -9.45 2.36
C THR A 37 -7.21 -9.56 2.54
N GLY A 38 -6.46 -9.35 1.45
CA GLY A 38 -5.01 -9.21 1.47
C GLY A 38 -4.58 -7.80 1.83
N SER A 39 -3.31 -7.65 2.22
CA SER A 39 -2.68 -6.35 2.47
C SER A 39 -1.34 -6.26 1.78
N LEU A 40 -1.13 -5.12 1.11
CA LEU A 40 0.15 -4.74 0.52
C LEU A 40 0.66 -3.51 1.27
N THR A 41 1.92 -3.57 1.70
CA THR A 41 2.58 -2.46 2.39
C THR A 41 3.93 -2.18 1.74
N LEU A 42 4.18 -0.93 1.40
CA LEU A 42 5.50 -0.42 1.01
C LEU A 42 6.06 0.39 2.18
N ILE A 43 7.29 0.08 2.56
CA ILE A 43 8.05 0.78 3.60
C ILE A 43 9.36 1.25 2.97
N GLY A 44 9.70 2.52 3.18
CA GLY A 44 10.98 3.07 2.76
C GLY A 44 11.21 4.45 3.36
N PRO A 45 12.37 5.08 3.14
CA PRO A 45 12.75 6.32 3.81
C PRO A 45 11.69 7.41 3.64
N THR A 46 11.55 8.30 4.64
CA THR A 46 10.60 9.43 4.56
C THR A 46 10.70 10.20 3.24
N ARG A 47 11.92 10.43 2.75
CA ARG A 47 12.20 11.07 1.45
C ARG A 47 12.33 10.02 0.33
N MET A 48 11.19 9.55 -0.13
CA MET A 48 11.03 8.64 -1.29
C MET A 48 10.33 9.35 -2.45
N ASP A 49 10.48 8.83 -3.67
CA ASP A 49 9.70 9.30 -4.82
C ASP A 49 8.21 8.93 -4.63
N TYR A 50 7.43 9.87 -4.13
CA TYR A 50 6.05 9.62 -3.71
C TYR A 50 5.16 9.17 -4.86
N GLU A 51 5.20 9.87 -5.99
CA GLU A 51 4.33 9.58 -7.15
C GLU A 51 4.65 8.21 -7.75
N LYS A 52 5.95 7.90 -7.90
CA LYS A 52 6.38 6.59 -8.42
C LYS A 52 5.91 5.44 -7.52
N ASN A 53 6.03 5.59 -6.20
CA ASN A 53 5.66 4.56 -5.26
C ASN A 53 4.14 4.42 -5.10
N LEU A 54 3.40 5.52 -5.18
CA LEU A 54 1.94 5.49 -5.23
C LEU A 54 1.45 4.76 -6.49
N ALA A 55 2.05 5.05 -7.65
CA ALA A 55 1.75 4.35 -8.90
C ALA A 55 2.07 2.86 -8.81
N LEU A 56 3.21 2.49 -8.20
CA LEU A 56 3.60 1.11 -7.97
C LEU A 56 2.55 0.35 -7.13
N ILE A 57 2.14 0.89 -5.97
CA ILE A 57 1.12 0.24 -5.13
C ILE A 57 -0.19 0.08 -5.88
N LYS A 58 -0.66 1.13 -6.58
CA LYS A 58 -1.91 1.07 -7.35
C LYS A 58 -1.85 -0.04 -8.40
N TYR A 59 -0.74 -0.11 -9.14
CA TYR A 59 -0.52 -1.15 -10.14
C TYR A 59 -0.49 -2.55 -9.52
N THR A 60 0.26 -2.75 -8.43
CA THR A 60 0.37 -4.06 -7.79
C THR A 60 -0.97 -4.53 -7.22
N VAL A 61 -1.73 -3.65 -6.55
CA VAL A 61 -3.07 -3.98 -6.06
C VAL A 61 -4.00 -4.35 -7.21
N TYR A 62 -3.98 -3.57 -8.30
CA TYR A 62 -4.75 -3.90 -9.50
C TYR A 62 -4.37 -5.27 -10.04
N TYR A 63 -3.08 -5.53 -10.24
CA TYR A 63 -2.55 -6.78 -10.77
C TYR A 63 -2.98 -7.98 -9.91
N LEU A 64 -2.77 -7.91 -8.59
CA LEU A 64 -3.16 -8.96 -7.66
C LEU A 64 -4.68 -9.18 -7.71
N THR A 65 -5.48 -8.11 -7.68
CA THR A 65 -6.95 -8.21 -7.75
C THR A 65 -7.42 -8.93 -9.02
N GLN A 66 -6.77 -8.73 -10.16
CA GLN A 66 -7.14 -9.39 -11.42
C GLN A 66 -6.70 -10.86 -11.49
N HIS A 67 -5.66 -11.26 -10.77
CA HIS A 67 -5.03 -12.59 -10.87
C HIS A 67 -5.27 -13.48 -9.64
N ASN A 68 -6.07 -13.01 -8.68
CA ASN A 68 -6.47 -13.76 -7.49
C ASN A 68 -7.69 -14.68 -7.73
N ASN A 69 -7.94 -15.11 -8.98
CA ASN A 69 -9.04 -16.03 -9.32
C ASN A 69 -8.60 -17.49 -9.25
#